data_AF-A0A8T0EHW4-F1
#
_entry.id   AF-A0A8T0EHW4-F1
#
_cell.length_a   1.000
_cell.length_b   1.000
_cell.length_c   1.000
_cell.angle_alpha   90.00
_cell.angle_beta   90.00
_cell.angle_gamma   90.00
#
_symmetry.space_group_name_H-M   'P 1'
#
loop_
_entity.id
_entity.type
_entity.pdbx_description
1 polymer ?
#
loop_
_entity_poly.entity_id
_entity_poly.type
_entity_poly.pdbx_seq_one_letter_code
_entity_poly.pdbx_strand_id
1 'polypeptide(L)'
;MVLFIFILSCMVTGSLACTDEHCQDFTVTTQLYETKFMPNRSQLEIICPNLIKMFECEKTYLECPGQSIEEVAVSSDTVKSKLAKAILGGLSLIRELCDNDSDLQKDYLESVECARGHITDIGRLCLPETSKPTEDYFNQFYSNEDDFFKKNSHISCVKDAFHTACMVYKLRDTCGTVAEKTALYGLERMKDALKANRCANVENAENLKTKFLEFLNYDEQKKNSIKRVLDFFLRE
;
A
#
# COMPACT_ATOMS: atom_id res chain seq x y z
N MET A 1 7.35 6.82 -2.16
CA MET A 1 8.04 5.52 -2.07
C MET A 1 7.22 4.43 -1.39
N VAL A 2 6.01 4.67 -0.86
CA VAL A 2 5.25 3.64 -0.14
C VAL A 2 4.05 3.14 -0.94
N LEU A 3 3.46 3.90 -1.86
CA LEU A 3 2.20 3.51 -2.49
C LEU A 3 2.39 2.61 -3.74
N PHE A 4 3.03 3.12 -4.79
CA PHE A 4 3.37 2.33 -5.99
C PHE A 4 4.53 1.37 -5.79
N ILE A 5 5.47 1.73 -4.91
CA ILE A 5 6.45 0.77 -4.43
C ILE A 5 5.71 -0.25 -3.57
N PHE A 6 4.82 -0.01 -2.59
CA PHE A 6 4.21 -1.18 -1.93
C PHE A 6 3.28 -1.97 -2.85
N ILE A 7 2.63 -1.36 -3.84
CA ILE A 7 1.91 -2.11 -4.88
C ILE A 7 2.89 -3.01 -5.63
N LEU A 8 3.85 -2.44 -6.36
CA LEU A 8 4.74 -3.21 -7.23
C LEU A 8 5.87 -3.93 -6.49
N SER A 9 6.23 -3.49 -5.30
CA SER A 9 7.31 -3.97 -4.45
C SER A 9 6.78 -4.89 -3.37
N CYS A 10 5.58 -4.74 -2.77
CA CYS A 10 5.00 -5.85 -1.99
C CYS A 10 4.50 -6.95 -2.92
N MET A 11 4.05 -6.61 -4.13
CA MET A 11 3.84 -7.62 -5.13
C MET A 11 5.18 -8.21 -5.56
N VAL A 12 6.17 -7.48 -6.09
CA VAL A 12 7.46 -8.05 -6.54
C VAL A 12 8.32 -8.63 -5.40
N THR A 13 8.32 -8.14 -4.15
CA THR A 13 9.10 -8.78 -3.05
C THR A 13 8.32 -9.85 -2.30
N GLY A 14 6.98 -9.78 -2.24
CA GLY A 14 6.15 -10.90 -1.77
C GLY A 14 6.10 -12.04 -2.79
N SER A 15 6.08 -11.66 -4.07
CA SER A 15 6.42 -12.45 -5.25
C SER A 15 7.80 -13.03 -5.07
N LEU A 16 8.92 -12.29 -5.09
CA LEU A 16 10.28 -12.85 -4.96
C LEU A 16 10.50 -13.78 -3.75
N ALA A 17 9.77 -13.62 -2.64
CA ALA A 17 9.84 -14.50 -1.47
C ALA A 17 8.97 -15.78 -1.56
N CYS A 18 7.99 -15.83 -2.47
CA CYS A 18 7.07 -16.96 -2.71
C CYS A 18 6.88 -17.32 -4.20
N THR A 19 7.59 -16.66 -5.11
CA THR A 19 7.59 -16.94 -6.54
C THR A 19 8.51 -18.09 -6.73
N ASP A 20 7.95 -19.10 -7.35
CA ASP A 20 8.73 -19.95 -8.20
C ASP A 20 9.58 -19.09 -9.15
N GLU A 21 10.87 -19.40 -9.28
CA GLU A 21 11.78 -18.77 -10.25
C GLU A 21 11.16 -18.71 -11.66
N HIS A 22 10.17 -19.56 -11.96
CA HIS A 22 9.46 -19.66 -13.22
C HIS A 22 8.57 -18.44 -13.56
N CYS A 23 8.09 -17.68 -12.57
CA CYS A 23 7.27 -16.48 -12.80
C CYS A 23 8.06 -15.18 -12.75
N GLN A 24 9.35 -15.23 -12.41
CA GLN A 24 10.17 -14.02 -12.30
C GLN A 24 10.50 -13.46 -13.69
N ASP A 25 10.08 -12.20 -13.92
CA ASP A 25 10.56 -11.41 -15.05
C ASP A 25 11.46 -10.28 -14.55
N PHE A 26 12.77 -10.54 -14.57
CA PHE A 26 13.78 -9.55 -14.20
C PHE A 26 13.72 -8.30 -15.07
N THR A 27 13.19 -8.39 -16.30
CA THR A 27 13.03 -7.25 -17.20
C THR A 27 11.98 -6.29 -16.65
N VAL A 28 10.81 -6.79 -16.25
CA VAL A 28 9.74 -5.98 -15.64
C VAL A 28 10.25 -5.30 -14.39
N THR A 29 10.92 -6.06 -13.53
CA THR A 29 11.48 -5.53 -12.28
C THR A 29 12.47 -4.39 -12.57
N THR A 30 13.38 -4.59 -13.53
CA THR A 30 14.37 -3.58 -13.94
C THR A 30 13.68 -2.32 -14.49
N GLN A 31 12.72 -2.48 -15.40
CA GLN A 31 11.95 -1.36 -15.97
C GLN A 31 11.19 -0.57 -14.89
N LEU A 32 10.62 -1.25 -13.90
CA LEU A 32 9.98 -0.60 -12.77
C LEU A 32 10.97 0.18 -11.90
N TYR A 33 12.17 -0.35 -11.64
CA TYR A 33 13.21 0.39 -10.94
C TYR A 33 13.67 1.64 -11.72
N GLU A 34 13.88 1.52 -13.03
CA GLU A 34 14.26 2.63 -13.91
C GLU A 34 13.23 3.76 -13.91
N THR A 35 11.94 3.40 -13.81
CA THR A 35 10.84 4.36 -13.71
C THR A 35 10.54 4.82 -12.28
N LYS A 36 11.34 4.38 -11.29
CA LYS A 36 11.08 4.59 -9.85
C LYS A 36 9.66 4.17 -9.45
N PHE A 37 9.15 3.13 -10.09
CA PHE A 37 7.79 2.61 -9.93
C PHE A 37 6.68 3.61 -10.28
N MET A 38 6.99 4.62 -11.11
CA MET A 38 6.04 5.63 -11.59
C MET A 38 6.17 5.81 -13.12
N PRO A 39 5.87 4.76 -13.91
CA PRO A 39 5.96 4.82 -15.36
C PRO A 39 4.99 5.86 -15.93
N ASN A 40 5.44 6.69 -16.86
CA ASN A 40 4.54 7.54 -17.65
C ASN A 40 3.82 6.74 -18.74
N ARG A 41 3.04 7.41 -19.59
CA ARG A 41 2.24 6.77 -20.65
C ARG A 41 3.06 5.81 -21.53
N SER A 42 4.14 6.31 -22.14
CA SER A 42 4.97 5.49 -23.04
C SER A 42 5.65 4.33 -22.30
N GLN A 43 5.98 4.52 -21.02
CA GLN A 43 6.56 3.47 -20.20
C GLN A 43 5.51 2.41 -19.81
N LEU A 44 4.27 2.81 -19.51
CA LEU A 44 3.18 1.87 -19.25
C LEU A 44 2.90 0.99 -20.47
N GLU A 45 2.87 1.55 -21.68
CA GLU A 45 2.67 0.79 -22.92
C GLU A 45 3.70 -0.35 -23.09
N ILE A 46 4.94 -0.13 -22.63
CA ILE A 46 6.02 -1.12 -22.68
C ILE A 46 5.91 -2.12 -21.52
N ILE A 47 5.64 -1.64 -20.30
CA ILE A 47 5.70 -2.44 -19.07
C ILE A 47 4.45 -3.32 -18.92
N CYS A 48 3.27 -2.80 -19.28
CA CYS A 48 1.99 -3.42 -18.99
C CYS A 48 1.81 -4.86 -19.50
N PRO A 49 2.18 -5.21 -20.75
CA PRO A 49 2.05 -6.58 -21.24
C PRO A 49 2.84 -7.59 -20.38
N ASN A 50 4.06 -7.23 -20.01
CA ASN A 50 4.92 -8.09 -19.21
C ASN A 50 4.47 -8.11 -17.74
N LEU A 51 4.02 -6.96 -17.21
CA LEU A 51 3.48 -6.85 -15.86
C LEU A 51 2.26 -7.76 -15.71
N ILE A 52 1.26 -7.64 -16.60
CA ILE A 52 0.08 -8.51 -16.59
C ILE A 52 0.50 -9.98 -16.66
N LYS A 53 1.39 -10.35 -17.57
CA LYS A 53 1.88 -11.73 -17.71
C LYS A 53 2.51 -12.27 -16.42
N MET A 54 3.33 -11.46 -15.73
CA MET A 54 3.94 -11.83 -14.45
C MET A 54 2.87 -12.11 -13.38
N PHE A 55 1.86 -11.24 -13.25
CA PHE A 55 0.80 -11.42 -12.27
C PHE A 55 -0.17 -12.55 -12.58
N GLU A 56 -0.47 -12.82 -13.86
CA GLU A 56 -1.24 -14.02 -14.22
C GLU A 56 -0.46 -15.30 -13.88
N CYS A 57 0.87 -15.31 -14.08
CA CYS A 57 1.70 -16.45 -13.68
C CYS A 57 1.65 -16.68 -12.16
N GLU A 58 1.80 -15.62 -11.35
CA GLU A 58 1.66 -15.70 -9.89
C GLU A 58 0.28 -16.15 -9.46
N LYS A 59 -0.78 -15.64 -10.12
CA LYS A 59 -2.15 -16.07 -9.88
C LYS A 59 -2.27 -17.58 -10.08
N THR A 60 -1.84 -18.09 -11.24
CA THR A 60 -1.91 -19.53 -11.56
C THR A 60 -1.06 -20.38 -10.63
N TYR A 61 0.10 -19.91 -10.19
CA TYR A 61 0.92 -20.64 -9.23
C TYR A 61 0.23 -20.82 -7.88
N LEU A 62 -0.55 -19.83 -7.46
CA LEU A 62 -1.25 -19.83 -6.18
C LEU A 62 -2.61 -20.55 -6.23
N GLU A 63 -3.07 -20.94 -7.42
CA GLU A 63 -4.17 -21.87 -7.58
C GLU A 63 -3.73 -23.26 -7.08
N CYS A 64 -4.26 -23.67 -5.93
CA CYS A 64 -4.02 -25.02 -5.41
C CYS A 64 -4.69 -26.04 -6.34
N PRO A 65 -4.14 -27.26 -6.53
CA PRO A 65 -4.82 -28.29 -7.30
C PRO A 65 -6.27 -28.51 -6.84
N GLY A 66 -7.23 -28.18 -7.70
CA GLY A 66 -8.67 -28.31 -7.42
C GLY A 66 -9.33 -27.10 -6.75
N GLN A 67 -8.65 -25.97 -6.59
CA GLN A 67 -9.23 -24.72 -6.08
C GLN A 67 -8.67 -23.48 -6.79
N SER A 68 -9.56 -22.67 -7.36
CA SER A 68 -9.24 -21.35 -7.90
C SER A 68 -8.90 -20.36 -6.79
N ILE A 69 -8.10 -19.33 -7.10
CA ILE A 69 -7.77 -18.28 -6.13
C ILE A 69 -9.02 -17.50 -5.69
N GLU A 70 -10.05 -17.42 -6.54
CA GLU A 70 -11.35 -16.83 -6.23
C GLU A 70 -12.08 -17.66 -5.16
N GLU A 71 -12.04 -18.99 -5.23
CA GLU A 71 -12.58 -19.88 -4.19
C GLU A 71 -11.80 -19.76 -2.88
N VAL A 72 -10.47 -19.65 -2.95
CA VAL A 72 -9.62 -19.43 -1.77
C VAL A 72 -9.94 -18.08 -1.12
N ALA A 73 -10.20 -17.04 -1.91
CA ALA A 73 -10.54 -15.70 -1.42
C ALA A 73 -11.83 -15.66 -0.59
N VAL A 74 -12.77 -16.57 -0.84
CA VAL A 74 -14.03 -16.70 -0.07
C VAL A 74 -14.02 -17.83 0.95
N SER A 75 -12.89 -18.53 1.11
CA SER A 75 -12.76 -19.63 2.06
C SER A 75 -12.82 -19.17 3.52
N SER A 76 -13.11 -20.10 4.43
CA SER A 76 -13.10 -19.88 5.88
C SER A 76 -11.69 -19.78 6.47
N ASP A 77 -10.65 -20.18 5.73
CA ASP A 77 -9.26 -19.97 6.13
C ASP A 77 -8.91 -18.50 6.03
N THR A 78 -8.93 -17.81 7.18
CA THR A 78 -8.73 -16.35 7.23
C THR A 78 -7.37 -15.91 6.71
N VAL A 79 -6.33 -16.75 6.78
CA VAL A 79 -4.99 -16.41 6.31
C VAL A 79 -4.94 -16.53 4.79
N LYS A 80 -5.36 -17.68 4.26
CA LYS A 80 -5.37 -17.91 2.79
C LYS A 80 -6.35 -16.98 2.08
N SER A 81 -7.52 -16.72 2.67
CA SER A 81 -8.50 -15.77 2.13
C SER A 81 -7.93 -14.36 2.01
N LYS A 82 -7.23 -13.87 3.04
CA LYS A 82 -6.60 -12.54 3.01
C LYS A 82 -5.52 -12.44 1.95
N LEU A 83 -4.67 -13.46 1.84
CA LEU A 83 -3.62 -13.50 0.81
C LEU A 83 -4.22 -13.52 -0.60
N ALA A 84 -5.19 -14.39 -0.86
CA ALA A 84 -5.88 -14.47 -2.15
C ALA A 84 -6.58 -13.15 -2.53
N LYS A 85 -7.24 -12.48 -1.56
CA LYS A 85 -7.83 -11.15 -1.76
C LYS A 85 -6.79 -10.09 -2.10
N ALA A 86 -5.63 -10.12 -1.44
CA ALA A 86 -4.53 -9.20 -1.72
C ALA A 86 -4.02 -9.34 -3.16
N ILE A 87 -3.84 -10.57 -3.64
CA ILE A 87 -3.39 -10.85 -5.02
C ILE A 87 -4.43 -10.43 -6.04
N LEU A 88 -5.71 -10.81 -5.83
CA LEU A 88 -6.81 -10.42 -6.70
C LEU A 88 -6.97 -8.89 -6.77
N GLY A 89 -6.87 -8.21 -5.62
CA GLY A 89 -6.89 -6.75 -5.55
C GLY A 89 -5.75 -6.11 -6.33
N GLY A 90 -4.55 -6.70 -6.22
CA GLY A 90 -3.37 -6.26 -6.95
C GLY A 90 -3.47 -6.44 -8.47
N LEU A 91 -3.84 -7.64 -8.91
CA LEU A 91 -4.04 -7.93 -10.33
C LEU A 91 -5.13 -7.05 -10.94
N SER A 92 -6.25 -6.83 -10.22
CA SER A 92 -7.30 -5.91 -10.68
C SER A 92 -6.77 -4.48 -10.83
N LEU A 93 -5.98 -3.99 -9.87
CA LEU A 93 -5.40 -2.66 -9.93
C LEU A 93 -4.46 -2.50 -11.13
N ILE A 94 -3.65 -3.51 -11.41
CA ILE A 94 -2.72 -3.53 -12.55
C ILE A 94 -3.47 -3.56 -13.87
N ARG A 95 -4.50 -4.42 -13.99
CA ARG A 95 -5.33 -4.48 -15.19
C ARG A 95 -5.98 -3.13 -15.47
N GLU A 96 -6.52 -2.48 -14.45
CA GLU A 96 -7.09 -1.13 -14.60
C GLU A 96 -6.02 -0.10 -14.99
N LEU A 97 -4.86 -0.10 -14.34
CA LEU A 97 -3.77 0.81 -14.69
C LEU A 97 -3.27 0.62 -16.14
N CYS A 98 -3.31 -0.62 -16.63
CA CYS A 98 -2.88 -0.99 -17.97
C CYS A 98 -3.98 -0.92 -19.04
N ASP A 99 -5.22 -0.65 -18.63
CA ASP A 99 -6.34 -0.44 -19.53
C ASP A 99 -6.45 1.05 -19.90
N ASN A 100 -6.32 1.33 -21.20
CA ASN A 100 -6.34 2.69 -21.74
C ASN A 100 -7.68 3.41 -21.56
N ASP A 101 -8.75 2.65 -21.37
CA ASP A 101 -10.09 3.19 -21.22
C ASP A 101 -10.49 3.36 -19.75
N SER A 102 -9.67 2.87 -18.81
CA SER A 102 -9.99 2.92 -17.38
C SER A 102 -9.85 4.33 -16.80
N ASP A 103 -10.72 4.67 -15.85
CA ASP A 103 -10.63 5.95 -15.14
C ASP A 103 -9.39 6.01 -14.24
N LEU A 104 -8.93 4.86 -13.72
CA LEU A 104 -7.69 4.81 -12.95
C LEU A 104 -6.49 5.21 -13.79
N GLN A 105 -6.35 4.68 -15.01
CA GLN A 105 -5.22 5.03 -15.87
C GLN A 105 -5.25 6.53 -16.21
N LYS A 106 -6.43 7.07 -16.54
CA LYS A 106 -6.60 8.51 -16.83
C LYS A 106 -6.15 9.38 -15.64
N ASP A 107 -6.69 9.13 -14.45
CA ASP A 107 -6.35 9.86 -13.23
C ASP A 107 -4.84 9.71 -12.89
N TYR A 108 -4.28 8.51 -13.08
CA TYR A 108 -2.87 8.26 -12.88
C TYR A 108 -2.00 9.07 -13.85
N LEU A 109 -2.29 9.02 -15.15
CA LEU A 109 -1.49 9.71 -16.17
C LEU A 109 -1.59 11.23 -16.07
N GLU A 110 -2.70 11.76 -15.54
CA GLU A 110 -2.85 13.18 -15.24
C GLU A 110 -1.92 13.63 -14.10
N SER A 111 -1.65 12.76 -13.12
CA SER A 111 -0.94 13.12 -11.89
C SER A 111 0.51 12.62 -11.80
N VAL A 112 0.88 11.60 -12.57
CA VAL A 112 2.16 10.88 -12.42
C VAL A 112 3.39 11.77 -12.58
N GLU A 113 3.38 12.72 -13.52
CA GLU A 113 4.55 13.58 -13.77
C GLU A 113 4.81 14.52 -12.60
N CYS A 114 3.76 15.13 -12.03
CA CYS A 114 3.89 15.93 -10.81
C CYS A 114 4.34 15.06 -9.63
N ALA A 115 3.66 13.93 -9.42
CA ALA A 115 3.97 13.02 -8.32
C ALA A 115 5.45 12.59 -8.38
N ARG A 116 5.94 12.21 -9.56
CA ARG A 116 7.32 11.79 -9.80
C ARG A 116 8.33 12.89 -9.47
N GLY A 117 8.00 14.14 -9.77
CA GLY A 117 8.84 15.30 -9.45
C GLY A 117 8.95 15.60 -7.95
N HIS A 118 7.94 15.25 -7.15
CA HIS A 118 7.84 15.68 -5.75
C HIS A 118 7.83 14.56 -4.71
N ILE A 119 7.63 13.30 -5.10
CA ILE A 119 7.40 12.20 -4.14
C ILE A 119 8.56 12.00 -3.15
N THR A 120 9.81 12.22 -3.60
CA THR A 120 10.99 12.10 -2.73
C THR A 120 11.03 13.20 -1.69
N ASP A 121 10.76 14.45 -2.08
CA ASP A 121 10.69 15.57 -1.14
C ASP A 121 9.51 15.45 -0.18
N ILE A 122 8.34 15.04 -0.68
CA ILE A 122 7.17 14.74 0.15
C ILE A 122 7.52 13.68 1.21
N GLY A 123 8.18 12.59 0.82
CA GLY A 123 8.61 11.55 1.76
C GLY A 123 9.58 12.08 2.83
N ARG A 124 10.55 12.90 2.42
CA ARG A 124 11.51 13.54 3.33
C ARG A 124 10.83 14.48 4.33
N LEU A 125 9.81 15.23 3.90
CA LEU A 125 9.03 16.11 4.77
C LEU A 125 8.13 15.31 5.73
N CYS A 126 7.54 14.21 5.26
CA CYS A 126 6.66 13.39 6.09
C CYS A 126 7.40 12.58 7.14
N LEU A 127 8.65 12.18 6.91
CA LEU A 127 9.38 11.33 7.85
C LEU A 127 9.49 11.93 9.27
N PRO A 128 9.93 13.18 9.47
CA PRO A 128 9.95 13.79 10.80
C PRO A 128 8.55 14.13 11.32
N GLU A 129 7.61 14.51 10.45
CA GLU A 129 6.22 14.81 10.83
C GLU A 129 5.50 13.60 11.40
N THR A 130 5.88 12.38 11.02
CA THR A 130 5.20 11.16 11.48
C THR A 130 6.00 10.34 12.48
N SER A 131 7.32 10.31 12.38
CA SER A 131 8.15 9.48 13.27
C SER A 131 8.06 9.96 14.72
N LYS A 132 8.31 11.25 14.96
CA LYS A 132 8.36 11.79 16.32
C LYS A 132 7.01 11.69 17.04
N PRO A 133 5.86 12.12 16.47
CA PRO A 133 4.58 11.98 17.17
C PRO A 133 4.20 10.52 17.43
N THR A 134 4.57 9.59 16.53
CA THR A 134 4.31 8.17 16.77
C THR A 134 5.15 7.65 17.93
N GLU A 135 6.44 7.98 17.97
CA GLU A 135 7.34 7.60 19.06
C GLU A 135 6.90 8.22 20.39
N ASP A 136 6.55 9.51 20.41
CA ASP A 136 6.05 10.21 21.60
C ASP A 136 4.76 9.56 22.14
N TYR A 137 3.81 9.20 21.26
CA TYR A 137 2.58 8.49 21.65
C TYR A 137 2.89 7.15 22.33
N PHE A 138 3.72 6.31 21.71
CA PHE A 138 4.03 5.00 22.27
C PHE A 138 4.93 5.08 23.51
N ASN A 139 5.76 6.10 23.64
CA ASN A 139 6.54 6.33 24.86
C ASN A 139 5.66 6.81 26.03
N GLN A 140 4.60 7.57 25.75
CA GLN A 140 3.69 8.08 26.77
C GLN A 140 2.69 7.02 27.25
N PHE A 141 2.13 6.22 26.34
CA PHE A 141 0.99 5.35 26.66
C PHE A 141 1.33 3.86 26.78
N TYR A 142 2.56 3.45 26.41
CA TYR A 142 3.01 2.06 26.51
C TYR A 142 4.26 1.96 27.37
N SER A 143 4.21 1.08 28.36
CA SER A 143 5.29 0.87 29.32
C SER A 143 6.49 0.15 28.68
N ASN A 144 7.63 0.10 29.38
CA ASN A 144 8.77 -0.71 28.96
C ASN A 144 8.61 -2.20 29.32
N GLU A 145 7.59 -2.53 30.12
CA GLU A 145 7.25 -3.90 30.53
C GLU A 145 6.29 -4.57 29.53
N ASP A 146 5.71 -3.80 28.60
CA ASP A 146 4.91 -4.34 27.51
C ASP A 146 5.78 -5.22 26.59
N ASP A 147 5.19 -6.28 26.05
CA ASP A 147 5.86 -7.16 25.08
C ASP A 147 6.50 -6.31 23.96
N PHE A 148 7.84 -6.29 23.95
CA PHE A 148 8.64 -5.49 23.05
C PHE A 148 8.32 -5.76 21.57
N PHE A 149 8.07 -7.02 21.20
CA PHE A 149 7.73 -7.39 19.83
C PHE A 149 6.34 -6.88 19.46
N LYS A 150 5.37 -7.03 20.37
CA LYS A 150 4.01 -6.51 20.18
C LYS A 150 4.01 -4.99 20.05
N LYS A 151 4.68 -4.29 20.97
CA LYS A 151 4.85 -2.82 20.94
C LYS A 151 5.49 -2.36 19.64
N ASN A 152 6.58 -2.99 19.21
CA ASN A 152 7.24 -2.62 17.95
C ASN A 152 6.37 -2.86 16.72
N SER A 153 5.57 -3.94 16.69
CA SER A 153 4.64 -4.18 15.58
C SER A 153 3.55 -3.10 15.50
N HIS A 154 3.02 -2.66 16.64
CA HIS A 154 2.04 -1.58 16.71
C HIS A 154 2.65 -0.23 16.30
N ILE A 155 3.86 0.09 16.79
CA ILE A 155 4.61 1.29 16.40
C ILE A 155 4.82 1.29 14.88
N SER A 156 5.33 0.20 14.31
CA SER A 156 5.60 0.11 12.87
C SER A 156 4.32 0.28 12.05
N CYS A 157 3.23 -0.38 12.44
CA CYS A 157 1.95 -0.26 11.74
C CYS A 157 1.41 1.18 11.76
N VAL A 158 1.34 1.82 12.94
CA VAL A 158 0.83 3.19 13.08
C VAL A 158 1.75 4.18 12.37
N LYS A 159 3.08 4.01 12.48
CA LYS A 159 4.09 4.86 11.83
C LYS A 159 3.96 4.79 10.31
N ASP A 160 3.84 3.60 9.74
CA ASP A 160 3.69 3.40 8.29
C ASP A 160 2.35 3.96 7.79
N ALA A 161 1.25 3.69 8.51
CA ALA A 161 -0.07 4.21 8.17
C ALA A 161 -0.10 5.75 8.21
N PHE A 162 0.46 6.34 9.27
CA PHE A 162 0.53 7.79 9.44
C PHE A 162 1.46 8.45 8.43
N HIS A 163 2.63 7.85 8.17
CA HIS A 163 3.54 8.30 7.11
C HIS A 163 2.86 8.30 5.74
N THR A 164 2.14 7.23 5.42
CA THR A 164 1.35 7.13 4.19
C THR A 164 0.29 8.23 4.13
N ALA A 165 -0.39 8.50 5.24
CA ALA A 165 -1.40 9.55 5.30
C ALA A 165 -0.82 10.95 5.07
N CYS A 166 0.32 11.25 5.68
CA CYS A 166 1.06 12.48 5.43
C CYS A 166 1.45 12.59 3.95
N MET A 167 1.94 11.50 3.34
CA MET A 167 2.33 11.51 1.93
C MET A 167 1.14 11.81 1.01
N VAL A 168 -0.02 11.17 1.25
CA VAL A 168 -1.25 11.40 0.48
C VAL A 168 -1.72 12.86 0.65
N TYR A 169 -1.71 13.38 1.88
CA TYR A 169 -2.09 14.75 2.17
C TYR A 169 -1.17 15.77 1.47
N LYS A 170 0.17 15.60 1.56
CA LYS A 170 1.10 16.51 0.88
C LYS A 170 1.08 16.34 -0.64
N LEU A 171 0.78 15.14 -1.13
CA LEU A 171 0.60 14.90 -2.56
C LEU A 171 -0.62 15.67 -3.10
N ARG A 172 -1.71 15.73 -2.33
CA ARG A 172 -2.86 16.60 -2.63
C ARG A 172 -2.44 18.07 -2.73
N ASP A 173 -1.75 18.57 -1.72
CA ASP A 173 -1.34 19.98 -1.66
C ASP A 173 -0.38 20.37 -2.80
N THR A 174 0.43 19.41 -3.26
CA THR A 174 1.46 19.65 -4.29
C THR A 174 0.97 19.37 -5.71
N CYS A 175 0.22 18.29 -5.90
CA CYS A 175 -0.16 17.74 -7.21
C CYS A 175 -1.68 17.69 -7.46
N GLY A 176 -2.48 18.23 -6.54
CA GLY A 176 -3.92 18.35 -6.70
C GLY A 176 -4.71 17.12 -6.24
N THR A 177 -6.04 17.26 -6.28
CA THR A 177 -7.00 16.27 -5.80
C THR A 177 -7.02 14.99 -6.63
N VAL A 178 -6.64 15.05 -7.91
CA VAL A 178 -6.53 13.85 -8.76
C VAL A 178 -5.44 12.92 -8.21
N ALA A 179 -4.25 13.46 -7.89
CA ALA A 179 -3.17 12.68 -7.31
C ALA A 179 -3.56 12.05 -5.95
N GLU A 180 -4.29 12.79 -5.11
CA GLU A 180 -4.86 12.29 -3.86
C GLU A 180 -5.84 11.13 -4.12
N LYS A 181 -6.79 11.32 -5.05
CA LYS A 181 -7.80 10.33 -5.41
C LYS A 181 -7.15 9.05 -5.94
N THR A 182 -6.20 9.15 -6.86
CA THR A 182 -5.46 8.01 -7.40
C THR A 182 -4.72 7.25 -6.31
N ALA A 183 -4.06 7.96 -5.39
CA ALA A 183 -3.35 7.35 -4.27
C ALA A 183 -4.31 6.62 -3.31
N LEU A 184 -5.43 7.24 -2.96
CA LEU A 184 -6.44 6.62 -2.08
C LEU A 184 -7.10 5.41 -2.73
N TYR A 185 -7.35 5.46 -4.04
CA TYR A 185 -7.87 4.33 -4.80
C TYR A 185 -6.90 3.13 -4.74
N GLY A 186 -5.61 3.38 -4.98
CA GLY A 186 -4.58 2.35 -4.85
C GLY A 186 -4.54 1.74 -3.45
N LEU A 187 -4.59 2.56 -2.39
CA LEU A 187 -4.62 2.08 -1.01
C LEU A 187 -5.87 1.24 -0.71
N GLU A 188 -7.03 1.66 -1.20
CA GLU A 188 -8.27 0.93 -1.01
C GLU A 188 -8.23 -0.45 -1.66
N ARG A 189 -7.68 -0.57 -2.88
CA ARG A 189 -7.50 -1.86 -3.56
C ARG A 189 -6.47 -2.76 -2.87
N MET A 190 -5.51 -2.17 -2.16
CA MET A 190 -4.43 -2.88 -1.47
C MET A 190 -4.65 -3.08 0.03
N LYS A 191 -5.77 -2.63 0.60
CA LYS A 191 -6.02 -2.63 2.05
C LYS A 191 -5.82 -4.00 2.71
N ASP A 192 -6.19 -5.08 2.02
CA ASP A 192 -5.99 -6.45 2.51
C ASP A 192 -4.51 -6.82 2.60
N ALA A 193 -3.71 -6.42 1.61
CA ALA A 193 -2.26 -6.60 1.60
C ALA A 193 -1.57 -5.73 2.67
N LEU A 194 -2.00 -4.47 2.80
CA LEU A 194 -1.46 -3.52 3.78
C LEU A 194 -1.68 -4.03 5.21
N LYS A 195 -2.91 -4.49 5.52
CA LYS A 195 -3.23 -5.11 6.81
C LYS A 195 -2.40 -6.39 7.03
N ALA A 196 -2.33 -7.29 6.05
CA ALA A 196 -1.65 -8.57 6.20
C ALA A 196 -0.13 -8.45 6.42
N ASN A 197 0.53 -7.46 5.81
CA ASN A 197 1.98 -7.33 5.88
C ASN A 197 2.45 -6.50 7.09
N ARG A 198 1.81 -5.36 7.37
CA ARG A 198 2.30 -4.39 8.36
C ARG A 198 1.55 -4.41 9.69
N CYS A 199 0.30 -4.86 9.68
CA CYS A 199 -0.63 -4.62 10.78
C CYS A 199 -1.40 -5.89 11.23
N ALA A 200 -0.97 -7.08 10.79
CA ALA A 200 -1.71 -8.32 11.00
C ALA A 200 -1.87 -8.67 12.49
N ASN A 201 -0.91 -8.28 13.31
CA ASN A 201 -0.84 -8.59 14.74
C ASN A 201 -1.36 -7.45 15.64
N VAL A 202 -1.93 -6.39 15.05
CA VAL A 202 -2.43 -5.26 15.84
C VAL A 202 -3.79 -5.61 16.45
N GLU A 203 -3.80 -5.81 17.75
CA GLU A 203 -5.03 -5.98 18.53
C GLU A 203 -5.69 -4.63 18.83
N ASN A 204 -7.03 -4.63 18.94
CA ASN A 204 -7.83 -3.43 19.26
C ASN A 204 -7.49 -2.24 18.35
N ALA A 205 -7.37 -2.50 17.04
CA ALA A 205 -6.95 -1.53 16.03
C ALA A 205 -7.80 -0.23 16.06
N GLU A 206 -9.11 -0.35 16.27
CA GLU A 206 -10.02 0.81 16.35
C GLU A 206 -9.70 1.74 17.53
N ASN A 207 -9.45 1.15 18.70
CA ASN A 207 -9.09 1.90 19.91
C ASN A 207 -7.71 2.54 19.78
N LEU A 208 -6.73 1.82 19.21
CA LEU A 208 -5.40 2.35 18.94
C LEU A 208 -5.48 3.55 17.99
N LYS A 209 -6.19 3.40 16.87
CA LYS A 209 -6.43 4.47 15.89
C LYS A 209 -7.08 5.69 16.52
N THR A 210 -8.16 5.50 17.29
CA THR A 210 -8.89 6.59 17.93
C THR A 210 -8.01 7.37 18.90
N LYS A 211 -7.35 6.68 19.83
CA LYS A 211 -6.46 7.31 20.80
C LYS A 211 -5.26 8.01 20.15
N PHE A 212 -4.72 7.42 19.08
CA PHE A 212 -3.64 8.05 18.33
C PHE A 212 -4.10 9.33 17.64
N LEU A 213 -5.26 9.32 16.99
CA LEU A 213 -5.84 10.52 16.37
C LEU A 213 -6.19 11.61 17.39
N GLU A 214 -6.64 11.24 18.59
CA GLU A 214 -6.87 12.18 19.70
C GLU A 214 -5.57 12.79 20.21
N PHE A 215 -4.50 11.99 20.29
CA PHE A 215 -3.16 12.46 20.65
C PHE A 215 -2.58 13.44 19.62
N LEU A 216 -2.84 13.22 18.32
CA LEU A 216 -2.46 14.15 17.28
C LEU A 216 -3.27 15.45 17.43
N ASN A 217 -2.66 16.50 17.97
CA ASN A 217 -3.26 17.83 18.13
C ASN A 217 -3.36 18.59 16.78
N TYR A 218 -4.02 17.98 15.79
CA TYR A 218 -4.31 18.57 14.48
C TYR A 218 -5.77 19.02 14.40
N ASP A 219 -6.05 19.88 13.42
CA ASP A 219 -7.42 20.24 13.07
C ASP A 219 -8.21 19.04 12.51
N GLU A 220 -9.53 19.15 12.54
CA GLU A 220 -10.45 18.09 12.13
C GLU A 220 -10.30 17.69 10.65
N GLN A 221 -9.93 18.62 9.77
CA GLN A 221 -9.76 18.30 8.34
C GLN A 221 -8.55 17.39 8.14
N LYS A 222 -7.41 17.71 8.77
CA LYS A 222 -6.20 16.91 8.73
C LYS A 222 -6.41 15.57 9.46
N LYS A 223 -7.08 15.56 10.62
CA LYS A 223 -7.46 14.32 11.32
C LYS A 223 -8.31 13.40 10.47
N ASN A 224 -9.33 13.92 9.79
CA ASN A 224 -10.18 13.12 8.90
C ASN A 224 -9.40 12.54 7.72
N SER A 225 -8.47 13.31 7.15
CA SER A 225 -7.59 12.83 6.08
C SER A 225 -6.66 11.71 6.57
N ILE A 226 -6.12 11.85 7.78
CA ILE A 226 -5.28 10.83 8.41
C ILE A 226 -6.11 9.57 8.71
N LYS A 227 -7.27 9.74 9.35
CA LYS A 227 -8.19 8.66 9.70
C LYS A 227 -8.53 7.79 8.48
N ARG A 228 -8.88 8.42 7.35
CA ARG A 228 -9.22 7.71 6.11
C ARG A 228 -8.11 6.77 5.65
N VAL A 229 -6.84 7.18 5.76
CA VAL A 229 -5.71 6.31 5.39
C VAL A 229 -5.46 5.25 6.45
N LEU A 230 -5.55 5.60 7.74
CA LEU A 230 -5.41 4.63 8.83
C LEU A 230 -6.44 3.50 8.72
N ASP A 231 -7.65 3.77 8.25
CA ASP A 231 -8.69 2.76 8.01
C ASP A 231 -8.28 1.67 6.99
N PHE A 232 -7.34 1.96 6.09
CA PHE A 232 -6.80 0.95 5.17
C PHE A 232 -5.81 -0.01 5.83
N PHE A 233 -5.18 0.40 6.94
CA PHE A 233 -4.17 -0.37 7.67
C PHE A 233 -4.74 -1.04 8.93
N LEU A 234 -5.62 -0.32 9.65
CA LEU A 234 -6.10 -0.59 11.00
C LEU A 234 -7.62 -0.79 11.04
N ARG A 235 -8.15 -1.66 10.17
CA ARG A 235 -9.55 -2.11 10.25
C ARG A 235 -9.66 -3.35 11.16
N GLU A 236 -10.82 -3.57 11.76
CA GLU A 236 -11.14 -4.87 12.42
C GLU A 236 -11.21 -6.03 11.41
#